data_AF-A0A495ZUW5-F1
#
_entry.id   AF-A0A495ZUW5-F1
#
_cell.length_a   1.000
_cell.length_b   1.000
_cell.length_c   1.000
_cell.angle_alpha   90.00
_cell.angle_beta   90.00
_cell.angle_gamma   90.00
#
_symmetry.space_group_name_H-M   'P 1'
#
loop_
_entity.id
_entity.type
_entity.pdbx_description
1 polymer ?
#
loop_
_entity_poly.entity_id
_entity_poly.type
_entity_poly.pdbx_seq_one_letter_code
_entity_poly.pdbx_strand_id
1 'polypeptide(L)'
;MSIEYQRTSENINEFTSKIILKKVSDQIDQLLTNEYDWDEIGYEKPDPKDIDYAKRTMLEFISSINSAGYSLSALETPFISNGENGGATIEWRESGRSLYFDIKHRSAKFTKVWKEGNKTIVRTNKLHKTDYVKVWEWIIIVQSENMWTSQ
;
A
#
# COMPACT_ATOMS: atom_id res chain seq x y z
N MET A 1 -32.62 -5.14 4.75
CA MET A 1 -31.59 -4.15 4.36
C MET A 1 -32.04 -3.50 3.06
N SER A 2 -32.23 -2.17 3.07
CA SER A 2 -32.81 -1.41 1.96
C SER A 2 -31.79 -1.17 0.84
N ILE A 3 -32.25 -1.22 -0.41
CA ILE A 3 -31.48 -0.94 -1.64
C ILE A 3 -30.77 0.44 -1.57
N GLU A 4 -31.37 1.38 -0.84
CA GLU A 4 -30.86 2.73 -0.62
C GLU A 4 -29.57 2.77 0.22
N TYR A 5 -29.43 1.85 1.18
CA TYR A 5 -28.23 1.72 2.02
C TYR A 5 -27.04 1.14 1.23
N GLN A 6 -27.31 0.15 0.37
CA GLN A 6 -26.29 -0.41 -0.52
C GLN A 6 -25.74 0.66 -1.48
N ARG A 7 -26.63 1.44 -2.13
CA ARG A 7 -26.23 2.53 -3.03
C ARG A 7 -25.40 3.62 -2.36
N THR A 8 -25.73 3.98 -1.12
CA THR A 8 -24.96 5.00 -0.38
C THR A 8 -23.60 4.46 0.04
N SER A 9 -23.52 3.19 0.47
CA SER A 9 -22.23 2.56 0.81
C SER A 9 -21.29 2.38 -0.40
N GLU A 10 -21.84 2.03 -1.57
CA GLU A 10 -21.08 1.91 -2.82
C GLU A 10 -20.52 3.26 -3.27
N ASN A 11 -21.33 4.33 -3.20
CA ASN A 11 -20.90 5.68 -3.57
C ASN A 11 -19.81 6.25 -2.63
N ILE A 12 -19.89 5.96 -1.33
CA ILE A 12 -18.89 6.39 -0.34
C ILE A 12 -17.55 5.65 -0.56
N ASN A 13 -17.60 4.35 -0.86
CA ASN A 13 -16.40 3.56 -1.15
C ASN A 13 -15.74 4.00 -2.46
N GLU A 14 -16.51 4.30 -3.50
CA GLU A 14 -15.97 4.81 -4.76
C GLU A 14 -15.31 6.20 -4.59
N PHE A 15 -15.94 7.10 -3.84
CA PHE A 15 -15.40 8.43 -3.55
C PHE A 15 -14.09 8.36 -2.75
N THR A 16 -14.06 7.54 -1.70
CA THR A 16 -12.88 7.30 -0.86
C THR A 16 -11.73 6.71 -1.68
N SER A 17 -12.04 5.73 -2.54
CA SER A 17 -11.06 5.13 -3.45
C SER A 17 -10.43 6.16 -4.39
N LYS A 18 -11.24 7.03 -5.01
CA LYS A 18 -10.73 8.09 -5.90
C LYS A 18 -9.81 9.08 -5.17
N ILE A 19 -10.15 9.45 -3.93
CA ILE A 19 -9.30 10.35 -3.12
C ILE A 19 -7.95 9.70 -2.81
N ILE A 20 -7.97 8.44 -2.36
CA ILE A 20 -6.73 7.72 -2.01
C ILE A 20 -5.87 7.53 -3.25
N LEU A 21 -6.47 7.14 -4.38
CA LEU A 21 -5.76 7.02 -5.65
C LEU A 21 -5.12 8.34 -6.08
N LYS A 22 -5.83 9.46 -5.95
CA LYS A 22 -5.29 10.78 -6.27
C LYS A 22 -4.11 11.13 -5.37
N LYS A 23 -4.24 10.96 -4.05
CA LYS A 23 -3.16 11.23 -3.09
C LYS A 23 -1.91 10.39 -3.37
N VAL A 24 -2.09 9.10 -3.66
CA VAL A 24 -1.00 8.19 -4.03
C VAL A 24 -0.34 8.66 -5.33
N SER A 25 -1.12 9.03 -6.35
CA SER A 25 -0.57 9.58 -7.59
C SER A 25 0.23 10.85 -7.34
N ASP A 26 -0.32 11.79 -6.56
CA ASP A 26 0.33 13.06 -6.24
C ASP A 26 1.68 12.83 -5.51
N GLN A 27 1.73 11.88 -4.56
CA GLN A 27 2.99 11.53 -3.87
C GLN A 27 4.04 10.94 -4.82
N ILE A 28 3.61 10.08 -5.75
CA ILE A 28 4.53 9.52 -6.75
C ILE A 28 5.02 10.61 -7.72
N ASP A 29 4.15 11.54 -8.11
CA ASP A 29 4.53 12.67 -8.96
C ASP A 29 5.52 13.61 -8.26
N GLN A 30 5.36 13.84 -6.95
CA GLN A 30 6.33 14.61 -6.16
C GLN A 30 7.73 13.96 -6.16
N LEU A 31 7.81 12.64 -5.98
CA LEU A 31 9.09 11.91 -6.04
C LEU A 31 9.82 12.08 -7.38
N LEU A 32 9.08 12.31 -8.48
CA LEU A 32 9.67 12.54 -9.80
C LEU A 32 10.29 13.93 -9.95
N THR A 33 9.73 14.93 -9.26
CA THR A 33 10.09 16.35 -9.43
C THR A 33 11.35 16.79 -8.70
N ASN A 34 11.87 16.02 -7.74
CA ASN A 34 13.15 16.33 -7.10
C ASN A 34 14.32 16.00 -8.06
N GLU A 35 15.02 17.03 -8.53
CA GLU A 35 16.15 16.95 -9.48
C GLU A 35 17.53 16.92 -8.80
N TYR A 36 17.65 17.35 -7.54
CA TYR A 36 18.90 17.42 -6.78
C TYR A 36 18.75 16.69 -5.45
N ASP A 37 19.70 15.81 -5.13
CA ASP A 37 19.84 15.16 -3.81
C ASP A 37 18.52 14.63 -3.23
N TRP A 38 17.79 13.91 -4.08
CA TRP A 38 16.34 13.75 -3.96
C TRP A 38 15.86 12.97 -2.71
N ASP A 39 16.76 12.30 -1.98
CA ASP A 39 16.53 11.67 -0.66
C ASP A 39 17.48 12.13 0.46
N GLU A 40 18.38 13.09 0.22
CA GLU A 40 19.41 13.55 1.16
C GLU A 40 20.38 12.45 1.69
N ILE A 41 20.25 11.21 1.22
CA ILE A 41 21.03 10.04 1.68
C ILE A 41 21.77 9.32 0.54
N GLY A 42 21.54 9.74 -0.70
CA GLY A 42 22.35 9.39 -1.87
C GLY A 42 21.92 8.11 -2.59
N TYR A 43 20.67 7.66 -2.47
CA TYR A 43 20.21 6.53 -3.29
C TYR A 43 20.03 6.92 -4.76
N GLU A 44 20.07 5.91 -5.62
CA GLU A 44 19.81 6.09 -7.05
C GLU A 44 18.34 6.50 -7.28
N LYS A 45 18.12 7.55 -8.09
CA LYS A 45 16.77 7.94 -8.51
C LYS A 45 16.13 6.77 -9.28
N PRO A 46 14.91 6.35 -8.94
CA PRO A 46 14.26 5.25 -9.64
C PRO A 46 14.04 5.58 -11.11
N ASP A 47 14.18 4.57 -11.95
CA ASP A 47 13.87 4.68 -13.37
C ASP A 47 12.40 5.13 -13.52
N PRO A 48 12.10 6.15 -14.34
CA PRO A 48 10.72 6.57 -14.62
C PRO A 48 9.78 5.41 -14.98
N LYS A 49 10.28 4.34 -15.62
CA LYS A 49 9.52 3.13 -15.94
C LYS A 49 9.13 2.32 -14.71
N ASP A 50 9.99 2.28 -13.69
CA ASP A 50 9.70 1.61 -12.42
C ASP A 50 8.71 2.41 -11.60
N ILE A 51 8.76 3.74 -11.69
CA ILE A 51 7.76 4.64 -11.11
C ILE A 51 6.39 4.46 -11.79
N ASP A 52 6.33 4.43 -13.11
CA ASP A 52 5.09 4.13 -13.84
C ASP A 52 4.54 2.75 -13.50
N TYR A 53 5.42 1.76 -13.31
CA TYR A 53 5.03 0.43 -12.89
C TYR A 53 4.53 0.42 -11.44
N ALA A 54 5.11 1.22 -10.55
CA ALA A 54 4.63 1.42 -9.19
C ALA A 54 3.23 2.04 -9.15
N LYS A 55 2.99 3.09 -9.93
CA LYS A 55 1.64 3.69 -10.09
C LYS A 55 0.61 2.65 -10.53
N ARG A 56 0.92 1.87 -11.57
CA ARG A 56 0.01 0.82 -12.05
C ARG A 56 -0.22 -0.26 -11.00
N THR A 57 0.84 -0.73 -10.35
CA THR A 57 0.73 -1.76 -9.29
C THR A 57 -0.18 -1.29 -8.17
N MET A 58 -0.07 -0.02 -7.76
CA MET A 58 -0.93 0.58 -6.74
C MET A 58 -2.38 0.72 -7.17
N LEU A 59 -2.61 1.22 -8.38
CA LEU A 59 -3.96 1.35 -8.95
C LEU A 59 -4.66 -0.01 -8.97
N GLU A 60 -3.96 -1.04 -9.44
CA GLU A 60 -4.49 -2.40 -9.49
C GLU A 60 -4.70 -3.01 -8.11
N PHE A 61 -3.79 -2.76 -7.16
CA PHE A 61 -3.91 -3.20 -5.77
C PHE A 61 -5.15 -2.59 -5.11
N ILE A 62 -5.27 -1.27 -5.15
CA ILE A 62 -6.39 -0.52 -4.57
C ILE A 62 -7.72 -0.90 -5.25
N SER A 63 -7.72 -1.03 -6.58
CA SER A 63 -8.91 -1.49 -7.31
C SER A 63 -9.34 -2.88 -6.86
N SER A 64 -8.39 -3.80 -6.65
CA SER A 64 -8.70 -5.17 -6.23
C SER A 64 -9.28 -5.22 -4.82
N ILE A 65 -8.77 -4.37 -3.92
CA ILE A 65 -9.27 -4.24 -2.54
C ILE A 65 -10.70 -3.68 -2.55
N ASN A 66 -10.94 -2.60 -3.30
CA ASN A 66 -12.26 -1.99 -3.41
C ASN A 66 -13.28 -2.96 -4.05
N SER A 67 -12.89 -3.69 -5.10
CA SER A 67 -13.74 -4.72 -5.72
C SER A 67 -14.04 -5.90 -4.80
N ALA A 68 -13.17 -6.17 -3.82
CA ALA A 68 -13.41 -7.18 -2.78
C ALA A 68 -14.27 -6.66 -1.61
N GLY A 69 -14.71 -5.39 -1.65
CA GLY A 69 -15.61 -4.80 -0.65
C GLY A 69 -14.93 -4.28 0.62
N TYR A 70 -13.60 -4.22 0.65
CA TYR A 70 -12.88 -3.65 1.80
C TYR A 70 -12.88 -2.13 1.74
N SER A 71 -13.05 -1.49 2.91
CA SER A 71 -12.83 -0.06 3.03
C SER A 71 -11.33 0.25 2.99
N LEU A 72 -10.94 1.15 2.10
CA LEU A 72 -9.58 1.68 2.04
C LEU A 72 -9.30 2.70 3.16
N SER A 73 -10.34 3.17 3.87
CA SER A 73 -10.16 3.98 5.08
C SER A 73 -9.57 3.18 6.25
N ALA A 74 -9.45 1.86 6.11
CA ALA A 74 -8.90 0.98 7.13
C ALA A 74 -7.39 1.19 7.33
N LEU A 75 -6.67 1.82 6.41
CA LEU A 75 -5.25 2.14 6.60
C LEU A 75 -4.99 3.62 6.30
N GLU A 76 -3.94 4.15 6.94
CA GLU A 76 -3.37 5.43 6.54
C GLU A 76 -2.94 5.39 5.07
N THR A 77 -2.87 6.59 4.46
CA THR A 77 -2.35 6.72 3.10
C THR A 77 -0.93 6.14 3.06
N PRO A 78 -0.61 5.26 2.10
CA PRO A 78 0.71 4.63 2.06
C PRO A 78 1.79 5.70 1.93
N PHE A 79 2.93 5.42 2.55
CA PHE A 79 4.15 6.21 2.37
C PHE A 79 4.91 5.66 1.16
N ILE A 80 5.42 6.54 0.32
CA ILE A 80 6.18 6.14 -0.87
C ILE A 80 7.58 6.71 -0.71
N SER A 81 8.54 5.81 -0.70
CA SER A 81 9.96 6.13 -0.64
C SER A 81 10.68 5.40 -1.76
N ASN A 82 11.98 5.64 -1.84
CA ASN A 82 12.82 4.86 -2.72
C ASN A 82 13.51 3.76 -1.92
N GLY A 83 13.64 2.62 -2.58
CA GLY A 83 14.40 1.50 -2.04
C GLY A 83 15.88 1.79 -2.17
N GLU A 84 16.68 1.22 -1.27
CA GLU A 84 18.16 1.28 -1.28
C GLU A 84 18.78 0.77 -2.61
N ASN A 85 17.96 0.13 -3.46
CA ASN A 85 18.33 -0.44 -4.74
C ASN A 85 17.90 0.41 -5.94
N GLY A 86 17.46 1.66 -5.78
CA GLY A 86 16.99 2.49 -6.89
C GLY A 86 15.65 2.06 -7.47
N GLY A 87 14.84 1.32 -6.69
CA GLY A 87 13.45 1.03 -6.97
C GLY A 87 12.51 1.95 -6.19
N ALA A 88 11.20 1.85 -6.45
CA ALA A 88 10.18 2.48 -5.62
C ALA A 88 9.72 1.52 -4.52
N THR A 89 9.64 2.01 -3.29
CA THR A 89 9.10 1.29 -2.14
C THR A 89 7.80 1.94 -1.68
N ILE A 90 6.78 1.11 -1.48
CA ILE A 90 5.47 1.57 -0.99
C ILE A 90 5.19 0.90 0.33
N GLU A 91 4.89 1.69 1.34
CA GLU A 91 4.78 1.24 2.72
C GLU A 91 3.40 1.53 3.31
N TRP A 92 2.85 0.53 4.00
CA TRP A 92 1.75 0.69 4.95
C TRP A 92 2.20 0.22 6.33
N ARG A 93 1.81 0.95 7.37
CA ARG A 93 2.03 0.59 8.77
C ARG A 93 0.70 0.52 9.51
N GLU A 94 0.49 -0.55 10.26
CA GLU A 94 -0.72 -0.73 11.07
C GLU A 94 -0.40 -1.59 12.29
N SER A 95 -0.66 -1.06 13.49
CA SER A 95 -0.68 -1.81 14.75
C SER A 95 0.40 -2.91 14.90
N GLY A 96 1.68 -2.58 14.67
CA GLY A 96 2.79 -3.53 14.84
C GLY A 96 3.05 -4.46 13.64
N ARG A 97 2.37 -4.24 12.51
CA ARG A 97 2.68 -4.80 11.19
C ARG A 97 3.11 -3.70 10.23
N SER A 98 4.05 -4.02 9.36
CA SER A 98 4.42 -3.20 8.21
C SER A 98 4.38 -4.03 6.93
N LEU A 99 3.85 -3.44 5.87
CA LEU A 99 3.82 -4.02 4.53
C LEU A 99 4.61 -3.11 3.59
N TYR A 100 5.56 -3.69 2.88
CA TYR A 100 6.37 -3.00 1.88
C TYR A 100 6.14 -3.62 0.51
N PHE A 101 5.94 -2.82 -0.53
CA PHE A 101 6.07 -3.25 -1.92
C PHE A 101 7.35 -2.68 -2.49
N ASP A 102 8.28 -3.57 -2.87
CA ASP A 102 9.53 -3.20 -3.52
C ASP A 102 9.38 -3.40 -5.01
N ILE A 103 9.50 -2.31 -5.75
CA ILE A 103 9.19 -2.25 -7.18
C ILE A 103 10.44 -1.82 -7.93
N LYS A 104 10.98 -2.76 -8.72
CA LYS A 104 12.18 -2.54 -9.53
C LYS A 104 12.15 -3.41 -10.77
N HIS A 105 12.62 -2.85 -11.89
CA HIS A 105 12.69 -3.49 -13.20
C HIS A 105 11.40 -4.18 -13.62
N ARG A 106 10.25 -3.50 -13.46
CA ARG A 106 8.90 -4.05 -13.75
C ARG A 106 8.58 -5.36 -13.02
N SER A 107 9.20 -5.57 -11.88
CA SER A 107 8.86 -6.64 -10.95
C SER A 107 8.48 -6.01 -9.61
N ALA A 108 7.52 -6.65 -8.93
CA ALA A 108 7.13 -6.25 -7.60
C ALA A 108 7.32 -7.44 -6.65
N LYS A 109 7.84 -7.13 -5.45
CA LYS A 109 7.85 -8.02 -4.31
C LYS A 109 7.04 -7.36 -3.20
N PHE A 110 6.50 -8.16 -2.30
CA PHE A 110 5.99 -7.65 -1.05
C PHE A 110 6.76 -8.23 0.13
N THR A 111 6.99 -7.41 1.15
CA THR A 111 7.62 -7.79 2.41
C THR A 111 6.67 -7.51 3.55
N LYS A 112 6.39 -8.54 4.35
CA LYS A 112 5.59 -8.50 5.57
C LYS A 112 6.52 -8.45 6.77
N VAL A 113 6.36 -7.46 7.63
CA VAL A 113 7.13 -7.31 8.87
C VAL A 113 6.17 -7.26 10.05
N TRP A 114 6.43 -8.06 11.10
CA TRP A 114 5.64 -8.05 12.34
C TRP A 114 6.47 -8.54 13.53
N LYS A 115 5.91 -8.47 14.74
CA LYS A 115 6.53 -9.02 15.95
C LYS A 115 5.88 -10.33 16.41
N GLU A 116 6.70 -11.29 16.82
CA GLU A 116 6.31 -12.50 17.55
C GLU A 116 7.10 -12.52 18.87
N GLY A 117 6.45 -12.08 19.96
CA GLY A 117 7.13 -11.80 21.23
C GLY A 117 8.21 -10.73 21.05
N ASN A 118 9.45 -11.05 21.40
CA ASN A 118 10.60 -10.14 21.26
C ASN A 118 11.30 -10.23 19.90
N LYS A 119 10.79 -11.03 18.95
CA LYS A 119 11.41 -11.23 17.64
C LYS A 119 10.67 -10.45 16.57
N THR A 120 11.43 -9.77 15.71
CA THR A 120 10.92 -9.22 14.45
C THR A 120 10.95 -10.31 13.39
N ILE A 121 9.80 -10.58 12.77
CA ILE A 121 9.65 -11.52 11.68
C ILE A 121 9.55 -10.74 10.37
N VAL A 122 10.25 -11.21 9.34
CA VAL A 122 10.26 -10.65 8.00
C VAL A 122 9.98 -11.77 7.01
N ARG A 123 9.01 -11.57 6.11
CA ARG A 123 8.74 -12.50 4.99
C ARG A 123 8.57 -11.75 3.69
N THR A 124 9.37 -12.12 2.69
CA THR A 124 9.35 -11.50 1.37
C THR A 124 8.95 -12.51 0.31
N ASN A 125 8.01 -12.14 -0.55
CA ASN A 125 7.54 -12.95 -1.68
C ASN A 125 7.42 -12.08 -2.94
N LYS A 126 7.35 -12.74 -4.11
CA LYS A 126 6.92 -12.07 -5.34
C LYS A 126 5.47 -11.63 -5.19
N LEU A 127 5.17 -10.43 -5.68
CA LEU A 127 3.82 -9.89 -5.66
C LEU A 127 3.12 -10.28 -6.97
N HIS A 128 2.11 -11.14 -6.88
CA HIS A 128 1.20 -11.42 -7.99
C HIS A 128 -0.14 -10.74 -7.73
N LYS A 129 -0.88 -10.40 -8.80
CA LYS A 129 -2.22 -9.80 -8.69
C LYS A 129 -3.18 -10.64 -7.86
N THR A 130 -3.04 -11.97 -7.92
CA THR A 130 -3.82 -12.93 -7.13
C THR A 130 -3.57 -12.83 -5.62
N ASP A 131 -2.50 -12.16 -5.20
CA ASP A 131 -2.13 -12.01 -3.80
C ASP A 131 -2.67 -10.72 -3.18
N TYR A 132 -3.13 -9.75 -3.98
CA TYR A 132 -3.47 -8.40 -3.53
C TYR A 132 -4.44 -8.39 -2.34
N VAL A 133 -5.58 -9.10 -2.46
CA VAL A 133 -6.56 -9.17 -1.38
C VAL A 133 -5.99 -9.83 -0.13
N LYS A 134 -5.28 -10.96 -0.28
CA LYS A 134 -4.67 -11.69 0.86
C LYS A 134 -3.60 -10.89 1.58
N VAL A 135 -2.85 -10.08 0.83
CA VAL A 135 -1.82 -9.21 1.37
C VAL A 135 -2.46 -8.04 2.12
N TRP A 136 -3.54 -7.48 1.59
CA TRP A 136 -4.34 -6.46 2.27
C TRP A 136 -4.96 -6.98 3.57
N GLU A 137 -5.68 -8.10 3.51
CA GLU A 137 -6.28 -8.75 4.69
C GLU A 137 -5.26 -8.96 5.80
N TRP A 138 -4.05 -9.39 5.46
CA TRP A 138 -2.99 -9.61 6.45
C TRP A 138 -2.62 -8.34 7.22
N ILE A 139 -2.58 -7.16 6.59
CA ILE A 139 -2.23 -5.93 7.30
C ILE A 139 -3.42 -5.38 8.10
N ILE A 140 -4.65 -5.49 7.59
CA ILE A 140 -5.84 -4.95 8.28
C ILE A 140 -6.38 -5.87 9.40
N ILE A 141 -6.04 -7.17 9.40
CA ILE A 141 -6.55 -8.14 10.39
C ILE A 141 -6.26 -7.72 11.85
N VAL A 142 -5.21 -6.94 12.11
CA VAL A 142 -4.88 -6.48 13.47
C VAL A 142 -5.98 -5.58 14.06
N GLN A 143 -6.72 -4.85 13.23
CA GLN A 143 -7.83 -4.01 13.71
C GLN A 143 -8.96 -4.85 14.31
N SER A 144 -9.14 -6.10 13.84
CA SER A 144 -10.15 -6.99 14.40
C SER A 144 -9.73 -7.61 15.74
N GLU A 145 -8.43 -7.77 16.02
CA GLU A 145 -7.94 -8.36 17.27
C GLU A 145 -7.89 -7.33 18.41
N ASN A 146 -7.52 -6.08 18.13
CA ASN A 146 -7.46 -4.99 19.12
C ASN A 146 -8.84 -4.46 19.57
N MET A 147 -9.91 -4.75 18.82
CA MET A 147 -11.27 -4.40 19.21
C MET A 147 -11.84 -5.29 20.33
N TRP A 148 -11.29 -6.48 20.57
CA TRP A 148 -11.77 -7.41 21.61
C TRP A 148 -10.95 -7.36 22.91
N THR A 149 -9.79 -6.70 22.91
CA THR A 149 -8.92 -6.60 24.10
C THR A 149 -9.11 -5.32 24.90
N SER A 150 -10.09 -4.49 24.52
CA SER A 150 -10.45 -3.25 25.23
C SER A 150 -11.68 -3.46 26.14
N GLN A 151 -11.61 -4.44 27.04
CA GLN A 151 -12.59 -4.63 28.14
C GLN A 151 -11.92 -4.45 29.50
#